data_AF-A0A970K463-F1
#
_entry.id   AF-A0A970K463-F1
#
_cell.length_a   1.000
_cell.length_b   1.000
_cell.length_c   1.000
_cell.angle_alpha   90.00
_cell.angle_beta   90.00
_cell.angle_gamma   90.00
#
_symmetry.space_group_name_H-M   'P 1'
#
loop_
_entity.id
_entity.type
_entity.pdbx_description
1 polymer ?
#
loop_
_entity_poly.entity_id
_entity_poly.type
_entity_poly.pdbx_seq_one_letter_code
_entity_poly.pdbx_strand_id
1 'polypeptide(L)'
;MSLNLKGKIKSLICFALCAALVFAGMLSGCSTPQYAVEFGDGDKLTTAEYLAFLFNSYQSLFSYYYGIDWEQELSYGEGEDAEKLSVEQYIVRMTRDSILRQKALEDKLRKFDIKLSEEDEEEYKSFMDTVSEDQFIHLGFSKKAFGRMYKAVSYYESTLFFGLYDKGGKRAMSEDEIKSYYKENFLTYKSIEIPLVDENGSDLDEEGVKEVKDRLQGYLDLFNSEKDFDKVIDKYNKDEEDKDKEDEDGENGETEESESADEDDKDDGEGDDENGDTEDETDQNLKMIDATRDDENLVEAVRSVSVGGAKIVEFKSGGTTNVAALIYRVNPEDTKEYKLENVRERVIESAKYEEFDKEIKEYVKKIEKDFKINKTVLRRCTPKQLEKDINKQS
;
A
#
# COMPACT_ATOMS: atom_id res chain seq x y z
N MET A 1 -17.51 10.76 0.28
CA MET A 1 -18.86 11.39 0.22
C MET A 1 -19.91 10.38 0.63
N SER A 2 -20.40 10.50 1.86
CA SER A 2 -21.50 9.69 2.40
C SER A 2 -22.82 10.13 1.79
N LEU A 3 -23.57 9.18 1.21
CA LEU A 3 -24.97 9.38 0.87
C LEU A 3 -25.79 8.21 1.42
N ASN A 4 -26.41 8.49 2.56
CA ASN A 4 -27.54 7.75 3.09
C ASN A 4 -28.67 7.66 2.06
N LEU A 5 -29.16 6.46 1.75
CA LEU A 5 -30.58 6.30 1.40
C LEU A 5 -31.11 4.90 1.77
N LYS A 6 -31.88 4.85 2.86
CA LYS A 6 -32.77 3.73 3.20
C LYS A 6 -34.00 3.73 2.28
N GLY A 7 -34.33 2.59 1.68
CA GLY A 7 -35.62 2.36 1.03
C GLY A 7 -35.85 0.89 0.66
N LYS A 8 -36.63 0.17 1.47
CA LYS A 8 -37.06 -1.22 1.23
C LYS A 8 -38.18 -1.28 0.17
N ILE A 9 -38.07 -2.16 -0.83
CA ILE A 9 -39.22 -2.77 -1.52
C ILE A 9 -38.95 -4.27 -1.78
N LYS A 10 -39.86 -5.12 -1.30
CA LYS A 10 -39.91 -6.57 -1.57
C LYS A 10 -40.74 -6.83 -2.84
N SER A 11 -40.26 -7.70 -3.74
CA SER A 11 -41.13 -8.48 -4.64
C SER A 11 -40.39 -9.70 -5.24
N LEU A 12 -40.89 -10.89 -4.95
CA LEU A 12 -40.56 -12.18 -5.57
C LEU A 12 -41.16 -12.25 -6.99
N ILE A 13 -40.40 -12.70 -8.01
CA ILE A 13 -40.91 -13.54 -9.12
C ILE A 13 -39.79 -14.45 -9.65
N CYS A 14 -39.99 -15.77 -9.54
CA CYS A 14 -39.28 -16.81 -10.30
C CYS A 14 -39.58 -16.71 -11.80
N PHE A 15 -38.55 -16.76 -12.66
CA PHE A 15 -38.69 -17.33 -14.01
C PHE A 15 -37.45 -18.13 -14.42
N ALA A 16 -37.66 -19.43 -14.46
CA ALA A 16 -37.17 -20.43 -15.42
C ALA A 16 -35.72 -20.36 -15.95
N LEU A 17 -34.94 -21.35 -15.52
CA LEU A 17 -33.93 -22.06 -16.32
C LEU A 17 -34.42 -22.30 -17.76
N CYS A 18 -33.63 -21.88 -18.75
CA CYS A 18 -33.45 -22.60 -20.01
C CYS A 18 -32.20 -22.14 -20.79
N ALA A 19 -31.33 -23.11 -21.03
CA ALA A 19 -30.47 -23.29 -22.20
C ALA A 19 -29.42 -22.20 -22.56
N ALA A 20 -28.17 -22.53 -22.22
CA ALA A 20 -27.01 -22.49 -23.09
C ALA A 20 -27.11 -21.61 -24.36
N LEU A 21 -26.62 -20.38 -24.27
CA LEU A 21 -26.01 -19.69 -25.40
C LEU A 21 -24.54 -19.43 -25.06
N VAL A 22 -23.72 -20.37 -25.53
CA VAL A 22 -22.29 -20.15 -25.76
C VAL A 22 -22.20 -19.00 -26.77
N PHE A 23 -22.04 -17.77 -26.28
CA PHE A 23 -21.51 -16.67 -27.09
C PHE A 23 -20.00 -16.90 -27.26
N ALA A 24 -19.67 -17.93 -28.06
CA ALA A 24 -18.41 -18.01 -28.74
C ALA A 24 -18.56 -17.29 -30.08
N GLY A 25 -17.75 -16.25 -30.27
CA GLY A 25 -17.52 -15.65 -31.57
C GLY A 25 -18.48 -14.53 -31.93
N MET A 26 -17.98 -13.29 -31.83
CA MET A 26 -17.83 -12.39 -32.98
C MET A 26 -17.05 -11.15 -32.51
N LEU A 27 -15.75 -11.32 -32.25
CA LEU A 27 -14.81 -10.22 -32.45
C LEU A 27 -14.45 -10.25 -33.94
N SER A 28 -15.10 -9.39 -34.71
CA SER A 28 -14.70 -9.10 -36.07
C SER A 28 -13.26 -8.58 -36.08
N GLY A 29 -12.31 -9.40 -36.56
CA GLY A 29 -11.06 -8.87 -37.12
C GLY A 29 -9.72 -9.33 -36.55
N CYS A 30 -9.56 -10.51 -35.94
CA CYS A 30 -8.23 -11.20 -35.93
C CYS A 30 -8.38 -12.66 -35.49
N SER A 31 -7.72 -13.61 -36.18
CA SER A 31 -7.82 -15.06 -35.97
C SER A 31 -7.16 -15.58 -34.67
N THR A 32 -7.35 -14.88 -33.55
CA THR A 32 -6.72 -15.24 -32.28
C THR A 32 -7.44 -16.43 -31.65
N PRO A 33 -6.72 -17.43 -31.11
CA PRO A 33 -7.33 -18.60 -30.47
C PRO A 33 -8.33 -18.22 -29.36
N GLN A 34 -9.32 -19.07 -29.10
CA GLN A 34 -10.28 -18.86 -28.01
C GLN A 34 -9.59 -18.88 -26.64
N TYR A 35 -8.62 -19.77 -26.45
CA TYR A 35 -7.89 -19.96 -25.20
C TYR A 35 -6.44 -19.51 -25.36
N ALA A 36 -5.99 -18.68 -24.41
CA ALA A 36 -4.63 -18.20 -24.33
C ALA A 36 -3.75 -19.10 -23.46
N VAL A 37 -4.33 -19.68 -22.40
CA VAL A 37 -3.59 -20.52 -21.45
C VAL A 37 -4.27 -21.87 -21.28
N GLU A 38 -3.46 -22.91 -21.16
CA GLU A 38 -3.86 -24.23 -20.68
C GLU A 38 -2.98 -24.62 -19.48
N PHE A 39 -3.62 -25.08 -18.41
CA PHE A 39 -2.97 -25.59 -17.20
C PHE A 39 -2.89 -27.12 -17.24
N GLY A 40 -1.98 -27.71 -16.46
CA GLY A 40 -1.75 -29.16 -16.45
C GLY A 40 -2.95 -30.00 -15.98
N ASP A 41 -3.86 -29.41 -15.21
CA ASP A 41 -5.10 -30.03 -14.73
C ASP A 41 -6.26 -29.95 -15.74
N GLY A 42 -6.04 -29.29 -16.89
CA GLY A 42 -7.03 -29.12 -17.95
C GLY A 42 -7.82 -27.82 -17.86
N ASP A 43 -7.62 -27.00 -16.81
CA ASP A 43 -8.20 -25.66 -16.74
C ASP A 43 -7.66 -24.77 -17.87
N LYS A 44 -8.47 -23.82 -18.32
CA LYS A 44 -8.15 -22.94 -19.44
C LYS A 44 -8.52 -21.50 -19.16
N LEU A 45 -7.64 -20.60 -19.57
CA LEU A 45 -7.86 -19.16 -19.54
C LEU A 45 -8.10 -18.66 -20.96
N THR A 46 -9.19 -17.93 -21.17
CA THR A 46 -9.57 -17.39 -22.48
C THR A 46 -8.64 -16.27 -22.91
N THR A 47 -8.54 -16.01 -24.21
CA THR A 47 -7.77 -14.86 -24.71
C THR A 47 -8.27 -13.52 -24.17
N ALA A 48 -9.58 -13.38 -23.94
CA ALA A 48 -10.14 -12.17 -23.33
C ALA A 48 -9.68 -12.00 -21.88
N GLU A 49 -9.61 -13.06 -21.09
CA GLU A 49 -9.05 -13.01 -19.73
C GLU A 49 -7.57 -12.69 -19.75
N TYR A 50 -6.80 -13.27 -20.70
CA TYR A 50 -5.37 -12.96 -20.83
C TYR A 50 -5.16 -11.48 -21.14
N LEU A 51 -5.96 -10.91 -22.05
CA LEU A 51 -5.92 -9.48 -22.35
C LEU A 51 -6.30 -8.61 -21.15
N ALA A 52 -7.24 -9.05 -20.30
CA ALA A 52 -7.56 -8.35 -19.07
C ALA A 52 -6.38 -8.36 -18.06
N PHE A 53 -5.69 -9.49 -17.91
CA PHE A 53 -4.47 -9.57 -17.09
C PHE A 53 -3.33 -8.74 -17.68
N LEU A 54 -3.15 -8.76 -19.01
CA LEU A 54 -2.16 -7.93 -19.71
C LEU A 54 -2.44 -6.44 -19.52
N PHE A 55 -3.71 -6.05 -19.60
CA PHE A 55 -4.16 -4.70 -19.32
C PHE A 55 -3.86 -4.29 -17.89
N ASN A 56 -4.16 -5.14 -16.91
CA ASN A 56 -3.83 -4.88 -15.51
C ASN A 56 -2.31 -4.66 -15.32
N SER A 57 -1.47 -5.55 -15.86
CA SER A 57 -0.01 -5.42 -15.76
C SER A 57 0.53 -4.17 -16.47
N TYR A 58 -0.03 -3.80 -17.63
CA TYR A 58 0.32 -2.55 -18.31
C TYR A 58 -0.06 -1.33 -17.46
N GLN A 59 -1.28 -1.29 -16.93
CA GLN A 59 -1.76 -0.17 -16.10
C GLN A 59 -0.98 -0.04 -14.80
N SER A 60 -0.65 -1.14 -14.11
CA SER A 60 0.19 -1.10 -12.91
C SER A 60 1.55 -0.46 -13.18
N LEU A 61 2.17 -0.80 -14.31
CA LEU A 61 3.45 -0.23 -14.70
C LEU A 61 3.33 1.24 -15.12
N PHE A 62 2.30 1.57 -15.92
CA PHE A 62 2.01 2.93 -16.33
C PHE A 62 1.78 3.84 -15.12
N SER A 63 1.00 3.40 -14.13
CA SER A 63 0.75 4.18 -12.92
C SER A 63 2.02 4.36 -12.07
N TYR A 64 2.86 3.32 -11.96
CA TYR A 64 4.09 3.40 -11.17
C TYR A 64 5.10 4.40 -11.75
N TYR A 65 5.26 4.43 -13.08
CA TYR A 65 6.19 5.32 -13.77
C TYR A 65 5.54 6.59 -14.33
N TYR A 66 4.24 6.80 -14.09
CA TYR A 66 3.42 7.85 -14.71
C TYR A 66 3.56 7.91 -16.24
N GLY A 67 3.71 6.74 -16.89
CA GLY A 67 3.97 6.60 -18.31
C GLY A 67 4.68 5.29 -18.65
N ILE A 68 4.87 5.04 -19.95
CA ILE A 68 5.65 3.91 -20.46
C ILE A 68 6.73 4.43 -21.42
N ASP A 69 7.99 4.30 -21.02
CA ASP A 69 9.13 4.39 -21.92
C ASP A 69 9.48 2.98 -22.42
N TRP A 70 9.39 2.74 -23.73
CA TRP A 70 9.70 1.44 -24.33
C TRP A 70 11.19 1.18 -24.56
N GLU A 71 12.03 2.21 -24.43
CA GLU A 71 13.47 2.12 -24.68
C GLU A 71 14.26 1.71 -23.43
N GLN A 72 13.67 1.85 -22.23
CA GLN A 72 14.31 1.47 -20.97
C GLN A 72 14.34 -0.05 -20.75
N GLU A 73 15.24 -0.47 -19.84
CA GLU A 73 15.28 -1.81 -19.27
C GLU A 73 14.93 -1.76 -17.78
N LEU A 74 14.13 -2.72 -17.34
CA LEU A 74 13.65 -2.83 -15.96
C LEU A 74 14.26 -4.06 -15.29
N SER A 75 14.63 -3.92 -14.01
CA SER A 75 15.00 -5.06 -13.18
C SER A 75 13.76 -5.89 -12.82
N TYR A 76 13.81 -7.20 -13.03
CA TYR A 76 12.78 -8.15 -12.62
C TYR A 76 13.33 -9.11 -11.55
N GLY A 77 12.75 -9.06 -10.35
CA GLY A 77 13.25 -9.77 -9.17
C GLY A 77 14.02 -8.85 -8.20
N GLU A 78 14.56 -9.46 -7.15
CA GLU A 78 15.24 -8.77 -6.05
C GLU A 78 16.74 -9.12 -6.03
N GLY A 79 17.56 -8.22 -5.50
CA GLY A 79 19.00 -8.43 -5.29
C GLY A 79 19.86 -8.32 -6.54
N GLU A 80 21.14 -8.67 -6.40
CA GLU A 80 22.15 -8.57 -7.47
C GLU A 80 21.88 -9.49 -8.68
N ASP A 81 21.05 -10.52 -8.50
CA ASP A 81 20.68 -11.49 -9.54
C ASP A 81 19.43 -11.06 -10.36
N ALA A 82 18.89 -9.86 -10.11
CA ALA A 82 17.70 -9.37 -10.82
C ALA A 82 17.94 -9.30 -12.35
N GLU A 83 17.07 -9.95 -13.11
CA GLU A 83 17.16 -9.99 -14.57
C GLU A 83 16.81 -8.63 -15.17
N LYS A 84 17.60 -8.13 -16.11
CA LYS A 84 17.23 -6.95 -16.90
C LYS A 84 16.34 -7.37 -18.07
N LEU A 85 15.13 -6.83 -18.12
CA LEU A 85 14.15 -7.08 -19.16
C LEU A 85 13.79 -5.79 -19.90
N SER A 86 13.58 -5.87 -21.21
CA SER A 86 12.86 -4.79 -21.91
C SER A 86 11.46 -4.63 -21.31
N VAL A 87 10.89 -3.42 -21.37
CA VAL A 87 9.54 -3.15 -20.83
C VAL A 87 8.48 -4.10 -21.38
N GLU A 88 8.56 -4.47 -22.66
CA GLU A 88 7.63 -5.43 -23.26
C GLU A 88 7.75 -6.83 -22.61
N GLN A 89 8.98 -7.31 -22.39
CA GLN A 89 9.21 -8.58 -21.70
C GLN A 89 8.79 -8.52 -20.23
N TYR A 90 9.04 -7.39 -19.56
CA TYR A 90 8.65 -7.15 -18.17
C TYR A 90 7.13 -7.27 -18.00
N ILE A 91 6.34 -6.58 -18.81
CA ILE A 91 4.87 -6.63 -18.76
C ILE A 91 4.37 -8.05 -19.07
N VAL A 92 4.94 -8.72 -20.08
CA VAL A 92 4.57 -10.10 -20.42
C VAL A 92 4.90 -11.07 -19.27
N ARG A 93 6.05 -10.91 -18.62
CA ARG A 93 6.46 -11.73 -17.46
C ARG A 93 5.52 -11.48 -16.28
N MET A 94 5.26 -10.22 -15.94
CA MET A 94 4.31 -9.83 -14.88
C MET A 94 2.91 -10.41 -15.14
N THR A 95 2.42 -10.34 -16.38
CA THR A 95 1.12 -10.91 -16.77
C THR A 95 1.09 -12.42 -16.53
N ARG A 96 2.13 -13.11 -16.98
CA ARG A 96 2.27 -14.56 -16.80
C ARG A 96 2.29 -14.95 -15.32
N ASP A 97 3.10 -14.27 -14.53
CA ASP A 97 3.32 -14.62 -13.13
C ASP A 97 2.10 -14.28 -12.28
N SER A 98 1.37 -13.21 -12.63
CA SER A 98 0.05 -12.90 -12.08
C SER A 98 -0.96 -14.02 -12.38
N ILE A 99 -1.09 -14.47 -13.63
CA ILE A 99 -1.98 -15.59 -14.00
C ILE A 99 -1.66 -16.85 -13.20
N LEU A 100 -0.38 -17.20 -13.07
CA LEU A 100 0.07 -18.37 -12.29
C LEU A 100 -0.27 -18.22 -10.80
N ARG A 101 0.01 -17.05 -10.20
CA ARG A 101 -0.31 -16.76 -8.80
C ARG A 101 -1.82 -16.83 -8.54
N GLN A 102 -2.63 -16.22 -9.41
CA GLN A 102 -4.09 -16.24 -9.24
C GLN A 102 -4.68 -17.64 -9.40
N LYS A 103 -4.18 -18.45 -10.33
CA LYS A 103 -4.54 -19.88 -10.41
C LYS A 103 -4.17 -20.63 -9.12
N ALA A 104 -2.98 -20.38 -8.58
CA ALA A 104 -2.53 -21.01 -7.34
C ALA A 104 -3.45 -20.65 -6.15
N LEU A 105 -3.82 -19.38 -6.02
CA LEU A 105 -4.73 -18.90 -4.99
C LEU A 105 -6.14 -19.49 -5.17
N GLU A 106 -6.69 -19.49 -6.39
CA GLU A 106 -8.01 -20.06 -6.69
C GLU A 106 -8.08 -21.56 -6.34
N ASP A 107 -7.07 -22.34 -6.73
CA ASP A 107 -6.97 -23.76 -6.39
C ASP A 107 -7.00 -23.99 -4.88
N LYS A 108 -6.32 -23.13 -4.12
CA LYS A 108 -6.23 -23.22 -2.66
C LYS A 108 -7.54 -22.80 -2.00
N LEU A 109 -8.20 -21.75 -2.49
CA LEU A 109 -9.56 -21.38 -2.07
C LEU A 109 -10.51 -22.56 -2.23
N ARG A 110 -10.54 -23.19 -3.41
CA ARG A 110 -11.37 -24.41 -3.65
C ARG A 110 -10.97 -25.58 -2.77
N LYS A 111 -9.66 -25.83 -2.59
CA LYS A 111 -9.15 -26.92 -1.75
C LYS A 111 -9.56 -26.77 -0.29
N PHE A 112 -9.54 -25.55 0.23
CA PHE A 112 -9.87 -25.27 1.63
C PHE A 112 -11.35 -24.99 1.86
N ASP A 113 -12.15 -24.88 0.79
CA ASP A 113 -13.56 -24.45 0.77
C ASP A 113 -13.74 -23.06 1.39
N ILE A 114 -12.83 -22.16 1.04
CA ILE A 114 -12.85 -20.75 1.43
C ILE A 114 -13.44 -19.95 0.26
N LYS A 115 -14.34 -19.03 0.59
CA LYS A 115 -15.03 -18.16 -0.36
C LYS A 115 -14.90 -16.73 0.14
N LEU A 116 -15.07 -15.77 -0.77
CA LEU A 116 -15.18 -14.37 -0.41
C LEU A 116 -16.32 -14.18 0.60
N SER A 117 -16.17 -13.18 1.46
CA SER A 117 -17.24 -12.77 2.37
C SER A 117 -18.42 -12.20 1.60
N GLU A 118 -19.59 -12.10 2.25
CA GLU A 118 -20.75 -11.44 1.64
C GLU A 118 -20.44 -9.96 1.34
N GLU A 119 -19.68 -9.30 2.23
CA GLU A 119 -19.24 -7.92 2.08
C GLU A 119 -18.32 -7.73 0.86
N ASP A 120 -17.28 -8.55 0.70
CA ASP A 120 -16.39 -8.50 -0.47
C ASP A 120 -17.16 -8.79 -1.77
N GLU A 121 -18.13 -9.71 -1.74
CA GLU A 121 -18.96 -10.01 -2.90
C GLU A 121 -19.91 -8.84 -3.25
N GLU A 122 -20.35 -8.06 -2.27
CA GLU A 122 -21.15 -6.85 -2.48
C GLU A 122 -20.31 -5.69 -2.99
N GLU A 123 -19.12 -5.48 -2.42
CA GLU A 123 -18.17 -4.46 -2.88
C GLU A 123 -17.74 -4.72 -4.33
N TYR A 124 -17.35 -5.96 -4.64
CA TYR A 124 -17.02 -6.37 -6.01
C TYR A 124 -18.17 -6.08 -6.98
N LYS A 125 -19.42 -6.40 -6.61
CA LYS A 125 -20.59 -6.13 -7.46
C LYS A 125 -20.81 -4.63 -7.64
N SER A 126 -20.76 -3.86 -6.55
CA SER A 126 -20.92 -2.40 -6.57
C SER A 126 -19.92 -1.75 -7.52
N PHE A 127 -18.64 -2.13 -7.41
CA PHE A 127 -17.60 -1.67 -8.34
C PHE A 127 -17.92 -2.07 -9.77
N MET A 128 -18.23 -3.35 -10.01
CA MET A 128 -18.53 -3.84 -11.36
C MET A 128 -19.78 -3.21 -11.98
N ASP A 129 -20.74 -2.73 -11.20
CA ASP A 129 -21.91 -2.00 -11.70
C ASP A 129 -21.55 -0.61 -12.25
N THR A 130 -20.43 -0.02 -11.80
CA THR A 130 -19.90 1.24 -12.36
C THR A 130 -19.20 1.07 -13.71
N VAL A 131 -18.75 -0.16 -14.01
CA VAL A 131 -18.03 -0.48 -15.25
C VAL A 131 -19.01 -0.67 -16.40
N SER A 132 -18.86 0.09 -17.49
CA SER A 132 -19.71 -0.05 -18.67
C SER A 132 -19.45 -1.35 -19.43
N GLU A 133 -20.49 -1.92 -20.07
CA GLU A 133 -20.38 -3.16 -20.86
C GLU A 133 -19.42 -3.03 -22.05
N ASP A 134 -19.32 -1.83 -22.63
CA ASP A 134 -18.52 -1.53 -23.82
C ASP A 134 -17.12 -1.00 -23.51
N GLN A 135 -16.83 -0.67 -22.24
CA GLN A 135 -15.60 0.00 -21.80
C GLN A 135 -14.33 -0.66 -22.34
N PHE A 136 -14.30 -1.99 -22.40
CA PHE A 136 -13.10 -2.74 -22.78
C PHE A 136 -13.19 -3.44 -24.14
N ILE A 137 -14.32 -3.34 -24.85
CA ILE A 137 -14.53 -4.08 -26.11
C ILE A 137 -13.46 -3.71 -27.15
N HIS A 138 -13.07 -2.44 -27.19
CA HIS A 138 -12.04 -1.94 -28.10
C HIS A 138 -10.64 -2.52 -27.81
N LEU A 139 -10.39 -2.96 -26.57
CA LEU A 139 -9.17 -3.66 -26.15
C LEU A 139 -9.25 -5.19 -26.37
N GLY A 140 -10.36 -5.68 -26.91
CA GLY A 140 -10.54 -7.08 -27.24
C GLY A 140 -10.99 -7.97 -26.08
N PHE A 141 -11.46 -7.40 -24.96
CA PHE A 141 -12.04 -8.16 -23.85
C PHE A 141 -13.35 -7.55 -23.34
N SER A 142 -14.17 -8.35 -22.66
CA SER A 142 -15.47 -7.92 -22.15
C SER A 142 -15.41 -7.49 -20.69
N LYS A 143 -16.44 -6.76 -20.23
CA LYS A 143 -16.68 -6.49 -18.80
C LYS A 143 -16.59 -7.76 -17.94
N LYS A 144 -17.08 -8.90 -18.43
CA LYS A 144 -16.99 -10.20 -17.73
C LYS A 144 -15.55 -10.70 -17.60
N ALA A 145 -14.72 -10.55 -18.63
CA ALA A 145 -13.31 -10.95 -18.57
C ALA A 145 -12.54 -10.04 -17.61
N PHE A 146 -12.80 -8.73 -17.66
CA PHE A 146 -12.29 -7.77 -16.69
C PHE A 146 -12.68 -8.13 -15.26
N GLY A 147 -13.98 -8.34 -14.98
CA GLY A 147 -14.47 -8.66 -13.64
C GLY A 147 -13.86 -9.94 -13.05
N ARG A 148 -13.60 -10.97 -13.86
CA ARG A 148 -12.90 -12.17 -13.40
C ARG A 148 -11.45 -11.90 -13.02
N MET A 149 -10.74 -11.13 -13.85
CA MET A 149 -9.38 -10.71 -13.53
C MET A 149 -9.37 -9.86 -12.26
N TYR A 150 -10.19 -8.81 -12.20
CA TYR A 150 -10.31 -7.89 -11.07
C TYR A 150 -10.63 -8.65 -9.78
N LYS A 151 -11.62 -9.54 -9.81
CA LYS A 151 -11.98 -10.36 -8.64
C LYS A 151 -10.80 -11.18 -8.13
N ALA A 152 -10.05 -11.80 -9.04
CA ALA A 152 -8.89 -12.61 -8.67
C ALA A 152 -7.80 -11.75 -8.03
N VAL A 153 -7.37 -10.68 -8.71
CA VAL A 153 -6.23 -9.86 -8.26
C VAL A 153 -6.53 -9.04 -7.01
N SER A 154 -7.79 -8.65 -6.78
CA SER A 154 -8.17 -7.79 -5.64
C SER A 154 -8.53 -8.58 -4.38
N TYR A 155 -9.08 -9.79 -4.51
CA TYR A 155 -9.69 -10.47 -3.35
C TYR A 155 -9.08 -11.84 -3.01
N TYR A 156 -8.54 -12.60 -3.96
CA TYR A 156 -8.22 -14.02 -3.69
C TYR A 156 -7.13 -14.21 -2.65
N GLU A 157 -6.13 -13.33 -2.60
CA GLU A 157 -5.02 -13.43 -1.67
C GLU A 157 -5.47 -13.17 -0.22
N SER A 158 -6.08 -12.01 0.03
CA SER A 158 -6.61 -11.65 1.35
C SER A 158 -7.66 -12.65 1.83
N THR A 159 -8.60 -13.04 0.95
CA THR A 159 -9.63 -14.04 1.26
C THR A 159 -9.01 -15.36 1.71
N LEU A 160 -8.01 -15.86 0.96
CA LEU A 160 -7.36 -17.12 1.32
C LEU A 160 -6.53 -16.97 2.60
N PHE A 161 -5.79 -15.88 2.74
CA PHE A 161 -4.92 -15.62 3.86
C PHE A 161 -5.71 -15.53 5.17
N PHE A 162 -6.65 -14.60 5.28
CA PHE A 162 -7.45 -14.42 6.48
C PHE A 162 -8.41 -15.60 6.71
N GLY A 163 -8.96 -16.19 5.64
CA GLY A 163 -9.76 -17.42 5.75
C GLY A 163 -8.98 -18.62 6.30
N LEU A 164 -7.65 -18.62 6.22
CA LEU A 164 -6.79 -19.64 6.81
C LEU A 164 -6.34 -19.30 8.23
N TYR A 165 -5.89 -18.06 8.46
CA TYR A 165 -5.11 -17.66 9.64
C TYR A 165 -5.88 -16.81 10.66
N ASP A 166 -7.01 -16.21 10.30
CA ASP A 166 -7.88 -15.53 11.27
C ASP A 166 -8.97 -16.46 11.84
N LYS A 167 -9.84 -15.91 12.68
CA LYS A 167 -10.83 -16.62 13.48
C LYS A 167 -11.70 -17.54 12.64
N GLY A 168 -11.68 -18.83 12.99
CA GLY A 168 -12.46 -19.87 12.32
C GLY A 168 -11.72 -20.55 11.16
N GLY A 169 -10.54 -20.04 10.77
CA GLY A 169 -9.67 -20.66 9.78
C GLY A 169 -9.05 -21.98 10.26
N LYS A 170 -8.69 -22.85 9.32
CA LYS A 170 -8.07 -24.17 9.62
C LYS A 170 -6.66 -24.06 10.20
N ARG A 171 -6.03 -22.89 10.09
CA ARG A 171 -4.70 -22.55 10.60
C ARG A 171 -4.76 -21.29 11.46
N ALA A 172 -5.93 -21.02 12.05
CA ALA A 172 -6.17 -19.81 12.83
C ALA A 172 -5.10 -19.66 13.92
N MET A 173 -4.54 -18.46 14.04
CA MET A 173 -3.78 -18.10 15.23
C MET A 173 -4.72 -18.04 16.43
N SER A 174 -4.29 -18.57 17.57
CA SER A 174 -5.04 -18.42 18.82
C SER A 174 -5.00 -16.96 19.30
N GLU A 175 -6.01 -16.55 20.05
CA GLU A 175 -6.06 -15.19 20.62
C GLU A 175 -4.85 -14.88 21.51
N ASP A 176 -4.32 -15.88 22.20
CA ASP A 176 -3.12 -15.72 23.03
C ASP A 176 -1.86 -15.56 22.18
N GLU A 177 -1.73 -16.29 21.07
CA GLU A 177 -0.63 -16.10 20.10
C GLU A 177 -0.67 -14.70 19.48
N ILE A 178 -1.85 -14.24 19.05
CA ILE A 178 -2.03 -12.90 18.49
C ILE A 178 -1.63 -11.82 19.51
N LYS A 179 -2.11 -11.92 20.75
CA LYS A 179 -1.78 -10.97 21.83
C LYS A 179 -0.30 -10.97 22.17
N SER A 180 0.33 -12.13 22.25
CA SER A 180 1.76 -12.23 22.53
C SER A 180 2.59 -11.65 21.39
N TYR A 181 2.28 -12.01 20.14
CA TYR A 181 2.98 -11.49 18.97
C TYR A 181 2.86 -9.96 18.88
N TYR A 182 1.66 -9.43 19.09
CA TYR A 182 1.43 -7.99 19.14
C TYR A 182 2.29 -7.30 20.21
N LYS A 183 2.29 -7.78 21.45
CA LYS A 183 3.08 -7.18 22.54
C LYS A 183 4.59 -7.25 22.32
N GLU A 184 5.06 -8.29 21.66
CA GLU A 184 6.49 -8.52 21.41
C GLU A 184 7.01 -7.69 20.23
N ASN A 185 6.20 -7.59 19.17
CA ASN A 185 6.64 -7.07 17.87
C ASN A 185 6.10 -5.69 17.55
N PHE A 186 4.91 -5.32 18.03
CA PHE A 186 4.32 -4.02 17.72
C PHE A 186 4.64 -3.02 18.82
N LEU A 187 5.36 -1.96 18.45
CA LEU A 187 5.82 -0.92 19.36
C LEU A 187 5.21 0.41 18.93
N THR A 188 4.64 1.15 19.86
CA THR A 188 4.09 2.48 19.58
C THR A 188 4.90 3.55 20.30
N TYR A 189 5.16 4.64 19.60
CA TYR A 189 6.01 5.70 20.09
C TYR A 189 5.67 7.04 19.43
N LYS A 190 6.15 8.12 20.04
CA LYS A 190 6.31 9.44 19.43
C LYS A 190 7.79 9.78 19.45
N SER A 191 8.27 10.56 18.49
CA SER A 191 9.68 10.94 18.42
C SER A 191 9.90 12.34 17.88
N ILE A 192 10.97 12.97 18.38
CA ILE A 192 11.71 14.04 17.71
C ILE A 192 13.06 13.45 17.31
N GLU A 193 13.43 13.56 16.05
CA GLU A 193 14.66 12.98 15.48
C GLU A 193 15.47 14.08 14.83
N ILE A 194 16.72 14.25 15.27
CA ILE A 194 17.65 15.25 14.74
C ILE A 194 18.84 14.51 14.12
N PRO A 195 19.10 14.67 12.81
CA PRO A 195 20.29 14.13 12.17
C PRO A 195 21.56 14.67 12.81
N LEU A 196 22.53 13.79 13.04
CA LEU A 196 23.86 14.15 13.53
C LEU A 196 24.84 14.32 12.37
N VAL A 197 24.39 15.01 11.33
CA VAL A 197 25.19 15.31 10.15
C VAL A 197 25.13 16.81 9.84
N ASP A 198 26.19 17.32 9.21
CA ASP A 198 26.25 18.68 8.68
C ASP A 198 25.47 18.82 7.36
N GLU A 199 25.46 20.03 6.81
CA GLU A 199 24.81 20.35 5.52
C GLU A 199 25.36 19.53 4.34
N ASN A 200 26.59 19.03 4.44
CA ASN A 200 27.22 18.17 3.43
C ASN A 200 26.92 16.68 3.66
N GLY A 201 26.16 16.34 4.70
CA GLY A 201 25.85 14.97 5.11
C GLY A 201 27.01 14.24 5.81
N SER A 202 28.03 14.97 6.27
CA SER A 202 29.13 14.41 7.07
C SER A 202 28.77 14.41 8.55
N ASP A 203 29.24 13.40 9.30
CA ASP A 203 28.99 13.32 10.75
C ASP A 203 29.45 14.60 11.47
N LEU A 204 28.61 15.09 12.39
CA LEU A 204 28.97 16.19 13.29
C LEU A 204 30.14 15.82 14.21
N ASP A 205 30.88 16.82 14.67
CA ASP A 205 31.91 16.65 15.68
C ASP A 205 31.32 16.51 17.11
N GLU A 206 32.18 16.31 18.10
CA GLU A 206 31.76 16.12 19.49
C GLU A 206 30.98 17.33 20.06
N GLU A 207 31.28 18.54 19.59
CA GLU A 207 30.63 19.76 20.04
C GLU A 207 29.22 19.88 19.42
N GLY A 208 29.09 19.67 18.11
CA GLY A 208 27.81 19.67 17.42
C GLY A 208 26.87 18.56 17.92
N VAL A 209 27.39 17.35 18.16
CA VAL A 209 26.60 16.27 18.78
C VAL A 209 26.12 16.65 20.18
N LYS A 210 26.95 17.35 20.96
CA LYS A 210 26.58 17.81 22.30
C LYS A 210 25.49 18.88 22.25
N GLU A 211 25.57 19.84 21.33
CA GLU A 211 24.54 20.87 21.16
C GLU A 211 23.17 20.26 20.83
N VAL A 212 23.14 19.27 19.93
CA VAL A 212 21.91 18.53 19.61
C VAL A 212 21.36 17.83 20.85
N LYS A 213 22.20 17.18 21.65
CA LYS A 213 21.78 16.50 22.88
C LYS A 213 21.27 17.46 23.95
N ASP A 214 21.94 18.60 24.13
CA ASP A 214 21.52 19.63 25.08
C ASP A 214 20.15 20.21 24.66
N ARG A 215 19.91 20.38 23.36
CA ARG A 215 18.60 20.76 22.81
C ARG A 215 17.52 19.71 23.11
N LEU A 216 17.79 18.44 22.81
CA LEU A 216 16.87 17.33 23.13
C LEU A 216 16.63 17.18 24.63
N GLN A 217 17.61 17.51 25.48
CA GLN A 217 17.45 17.51 26.93
C GLN A 217 16.44 18.55 27.40
N GLY A 218 16.43 19.75 26.78
CA GLY A 218 15.40 20.75 27.05
C GLY A 218 13.98 20.25 26.75
N TYR A 219 13.80 19.53 25.63
CA TYR A 219 12.52 18.92 25.28
C TYR A 219 12.14 17.75 26.21
N LEU A 220 13.12 16.95 26.64
CA LEU A 220 12.90 15.89 27.63
C LEU A 220 12.47 16.47 28.99
N ASP A 221 13.07 17.59 29.40
CA ASP A 221 12.71 18.29 30.63
C ASP A 221 11.27 18.83 30.56
N LEU A 222 10.87 19.39 29.41
CA LEU A 222 9.49 19.83 29.15
C LEU A 222 8.51 18.65 29.20
N PHE A 223 8.84 17.51 28.58
CA PHE A 223 8.02 16.31 28.71
C PHE A 223 7.90 15.88 30.18
N ASN A 224 8.99 15.95 30.95
CA ASN A 224 8.98 15.55 32.34
C ASN A 224 8.11 16.44 33.24
N SER A 225 7.97 17.73 32.91
CA SER A 225 7.08 18.65 33.64
C SER A 225 5.62 18.54 33.19
N GLU A 226 5.36 18.51 31.88
CA GLU A 226 4.01 18.60 31.32
C GLU A 226 3.33 17.23 31.16
N LYS A 227 4.11 16.15 31.02
CA LYS A 227 3.64 14.80 30.68
C LYS A 227 2.79 14.74 29.42
N ASP A 228 3.07 15.64 28.49
CA ASP A 228 2.38 15.80 27.23
C ASP A 228 3.45 15.91 26.13
N PHE A 229 3.57 14.87 25.32
CA PHE A 229 4.59 14.81 24.28
C PHE A 229 4.18 15.57 23.02
N ASP A 230 2.89 15.82 22.80
CA ASP A 230 2.44 16.62 21.65
C ASP A 230 2.87 18.07 21.81
N LYS A 231 2.70 18.64 23.01
CA LYS A 231 3.27 19.95 23.33
C LYS A 231 4.78 20.04 23.13
N VAL A 232 5.48 18.93 23.35
CA VAL A 232 6.93 18.87 23.18
C VAL A 232 7.28 18.91 21.69
N ILE A 233 6.53 18.19 20.86
CA ILE A 233 6.65 18.24 19.40
C ILE A 233 6.26 19.62 18.87
N ASP A 234 5.17 20.22 19.34
CA ASP A 234 4.75 21.57 18.94
C ASP A 234 5.83 22.60 19.26
N LYS A 235 6.45 22.50 20.44
CA LYS A 235 7.56 23.37 20.83
C LYS A 235 8.78 23.16 19.94
N TYR A 236 9.10 21.91 19.61
CA TYR A 236 10.18 21.59 18.69
C TYR A 236 9.92 22.19 17.29
N ASN A 237 8.74 21.94 16.71
CA ASN A 237 8.38 22.46 15.39
C ASN A 237 8.48 23.98 15.35
N LYS A 238 7.98 24.66 16.39
CA LYS A 238 8.11 26.12 16.51
C LYS A 238 9.57 26.58 16.58
N ASP A 239 10.42 25.86 17.31
CA ASP A 239 11.85 26.20 17.39
C ASP A 239 12.58 25.99 16.06
N GLU A 240 12.15 25.05 15.23
CA GLU A 240 12.70 24.90 13.88
C GLU A 240 12.20 26.02 12.96
N GLU A 241 10.90 26.36 13.00
CA GLU A 241 10.36 27.50 12.24
C GLU A 241 11.00 28.85 12.59
N ASP A 242 11.34 29.06 13.87
CA ASP A 242 11.96 30.31 14.31
C ASP A 242 13.45 30.38 13.90
N LYS A 243 14.16 29.25 13.78
CA LYS A 243 15.52 29.22 13.22
C LYS A 243 15.53 29.53 11.74
N ASP A 244 14.62 28.93 10.97
CA ASP A 244 14.53 29.16 9.53
C ASP A 244 14.32 30.67 9.22
N LYS A 245 13.55 31.37 10.07
CA LYS A 245 13.37 32.83 9.95
C LYS A 245 14.62 33.65 10.34
N GLU A 246 15.35 33.23 11.37
CA GLU A 246 16.61 33.89 11.77
C GLU A 246 17.70 33.75 10.69
N ASP A 247 17.74 32.61 10.00
CA ASP A 247 18.66 32.37 8.89
C ASP A 247 18.27 33.17 7.62
N GLU A 248 16.97 33.36 7.34
CA GLU A 248 16.49 34.22 6.26
C GLU A 248 16.74 35.72 6.49
N ASP A 249 16.57 36.22 7.73
CA ASP A 249 16.86 37.62 8.08
C ASP A 249 18.38 37.90 8.19
N GLY A 250 19.21 36.86 8.38
CA GLY A 250 20.67 36.94 8.44
C GLY A 250 21.36 37.11 7.08
N GLU A 251 20.73 36.71 5.97
CA GLU A 251 21.28 36.83 4.61
C GLU A 251 20.99 38.18 3.93
N ASN A 252 20.21 39.09 4.53
CA ASN A 252 19.84 40.37 3.90
C ASN A 252 20.39 41.62 4.62
N GLY A 253 21.65 41.55 5.05
CA GLY A 253 22.37 42.66 5.67
C GLY A 253 23.26 43.47 4.72
N GLU A 254 22.70 44.21 3.75
CA GLU A 254 23.32 45.43 3.18
C GLU A 254 22.28 46.36 2.48
N THR A 255 21.75 47.31 3.25
CA THR A 255 21.26 48.69 2.94
C THR A 255 20.70 49.06 1.54
N GLU A 256 19.50 49.66 1.51
CA GLU A 256 19.30 51.13 1.50
C GLU A 256 17.82 51.55 1.69
N GLU A 257 17.61 52.70 2.34
CA GLU A 257 16.35 53.41 2.50
C GLU A 257 15.67 53.73 1.16
N SER A 258 14.35 53.55 1.10
CA SER A 258 13.48 54.35 0.23
C SER A 258 12.10 54.47 0.87
N GLU A 259 11.82 55.64 1.44
CA GLU A 259 10.46 56.08 1.75
C GLU A 259 9.61 56.16 0.46
N SER A 260 8.44 55.52 0.45
CA SER A 260 7.25 56.08 -0.19
C SER A 260 5.97 55.49 0.38
N ALA A 261 5.01 56.38 0.61
CA ALA A 261 3.79 56.21 1.37
C ALA A 261 2.66 55.42 0.68
N ASP A 262 1.76 54.92 1.53
CA ASP A 262 0.30 54.72 1.38
C ASP A 262 -0.26 54.05 0.11
N GLU A 263 -0.99 52.93 0.28
CA GLU A 263 -2.45 52.97 0.45
C GLU A 263 -3.01 51.62 0.93
N ASP A 264 -4.02 51.72 1.79
CA ASP A 264 -4.86 50.66 2.35
C ASP A 264 -5.41 49.67 1.30
N ASP A 265 -5.48 48.39 1.66
CA ASP A 265 -6.76 47.68 1.54
C ASP A 265 -6.91 46.68 2.69
N LYS A 266 -7.96 46.90 3.48
CA LYS A 266 -8.45 45.97 4.49
C LYS A 266 -9.41 45.02 3.79
N ASP A 267 -9.19 43.72 3.91
CA ASP A 267 -10.27 42.75 3.77
C ASP A 267 -10.34 41.90 5.04
N ASP A 268 -11.26 42.32 5.90
CA ASP A 268 -11.76 41.56 7.04
C ASP A 268 -12.62 40.41 6.49
N GLY A 269 -12.12 39.18 6.63
CA GLY A 269 -12.86 37.96 6.35
C GLY A 269 -13.06 37.12 7.61
N GLU A 270 -13.91 37.59 8.53
CA GLU A 270 -14.54 36.73 9.54
C GLU A 270 -15.31 35.61 8.81
N GLY A 271 -14.88 34.37 9.05
CA GLY A 271 -15.53 33.15 8.58
C GLY A 271 -15.62 32.16 9.72
N ASP A 272 -16.52 32.47 10.64
CA ASP A 272 -17.02 31.59 11.70
C ASP A 272 -17.79 30.44 11.03
N ASP A 273 -17.20 29.26 10.95
CA ASP A 273 -17.89 28.01 10.62
C ASP A 273 -17.59 27.00 11.72
N GLU A 274 -18.33 27.14 12.83
CA GLU A 274 -18.62 26.06 13.78
C GLU A 274 -19.36 24.93 13.04
N ASN A 275 -18.63 24.06 12.34
CA ASN A 275 -19.08 22.71 12.05
C ASN A 275 -18.39 21.75 13.02
N GLY A 276 -19.06 21.50 14.14
CA GLY A 276 -18.78 20.39 15.03
C GLY A 276 -19.11 19.05 14.35
N ASP A 277 -18.31 18.69 13.34
CA ASP A 277 -18.05 17.30 13.02
C ASP A 277 -16.83 16.92 13.87
N THR A 278 -17.05 16.12 14.93
CA THR A 278 -15.94 15.42 15.57
C THR A 278 -15.43 14.38 14.57
N GLU A 279 -14.64 14.82 13.60
CA GLU A 279 -13.68 13.94 12.94
C GLU A 279 -12.87 13.30 14.07
N ASP A 280 -12.81 11.97 14.11
CA ASP A 280 -11.90 11.28 15.01
C ASP A 280 -10.49 11.68 14.58
N GLU A 281 -9.98 12.78 15.14
CA GLU A 281 -8.64 13.29 14.86
C GLU A 281 -7.65 12.19 15.23
N THR A 282 -7.06 11.58 14.20
CA THR A 282 -5.96 10.64 14.35
C THR A 282 -4.76 11.40 14.89
N ASP A 283 -4.13 10.86 15.92
CA ASP A 283 -2.91 11.43 16.48
C ASP A 283 -1.76 11.35 15.46
N GLN A 284 -1.50 12.45 14.76
CA GLN A 284 -0.53 12.51 13.66
C GLN A 284 0.92 12.27 14.11
N ASN A 285 1.19 12.48 15.40
CA ASN A 285 2.51 12.30 15.98
C ASN A 285 2.77 10.86 16.45
N LEU A 286 1.70 10.06 16.56
CA LEU A 286 1.76 8.67 17.01
C LEU A 286 2.22 7.75 15.88
N LYS A 287 3.27 6.98 16.15
CA LYS A 287 3.87 6.04 15.20
C LYS A 287 3.81 4.62 15.74
N MET A 288 3.65 3.64 14.85
CA MET A 288 3.73 2.21 15.19
C MET A 288 4.78 1.49 14.32
N ILE A 289 5.67 0.77 14.99
CA ILE A 289 6.69 -0.10 14.42
C ILE A 289 6.24 -1.56 14.52
N ASP A 290 6.49 -2.32 13.46
CA ASP A 290 6.56 -3.78 13.44
C ASP A 290 8.03 -4.21 13.48
N ALA A 291 8.46 -4.69 14.64
CA ALA A 291 9.84 -5.08 14.93
C ALA A 291 10.37 -6.24 14.06
N THR A 292 9.51 -6.91 13.28
CA THR A 292 9.92 -7.97 12.37
C THR A 292 10.23 -7.48 10.95
N ARG A 293 9.87 -6.22 10.63
CA ARG A 293 9.93 -5.67 9.28
C ARG A 293 10.66 -4.33 9.21
N ASP A 294 10.57 -3.53 10.27
CA ASP A 294 11.15 -2.19 10.32
C ASP A 294 12.64 -2.22 10.74
N ASP A 295 13.30 -1.06 10.61
CA ASP A 295 14.73 -0.88 10.91
C ASP A 295 15.10 -1.36 12.32
N GLU A 296 15.99 -2.35 12.39
CA GLU A 296 16.47 -2.95 13.64
C GLU A 296 17.05 -1.91 14.60
N ASN A 297 17.74 -0.88 14.08
CA ASN A 297 18.32 0.18 14.91
C ASN A 297 17.23 1.02 15.59
N LEU A 298 16.16 1.34 14.85
CA LEU A 298 15.00 2.06 15.39
C LEU A 298 14.22 1.18 16.39
N VAL A 299 14.06 -0.11 16.09
CA VAL A 299 13.44 -1.08 17.00
C VAL A 299 14.19 -1.16 18.32
N GLU A 300 15.52 -1.26 18.29
CA GLU A 300 16.36 -1.28 19.48
C GLU A 300 16.27 0.04 20.26
N ALA A 301 16.31 1.17 19.56
CA ALA A 301 16.17 2.50 20.14
C ALA A 301 14.84 2.63 20.91
N VAL A 302 13.71 2.27 20.30
CA VAL A 302 12.37 2.31 20.93
C VAL A 302 12.28 1.30 22.08
N ARG A 303 12.82 0.08 21.93
CA ARG A 303 12.83 -0.93 23.01
C ARG A 303 13.65 -0.49 24.22
N SER A 304 14.67 0.36 24.03
CA SER A 304 15.49 0.90 25.11
C SER A 304 14.76 1.89 26.02
N VAL A 305 13.55 2.33 25.61
CA VAL A 305 12.67 3.22 26.37
C VAL A 305 11.59 2.38 27.06
N SER A 306 11.33 2.64 28.34
CA SER A 306 10.23 1.98 29.05
C SER A 306 8.88 2.52 28.57
N VAL A 307 7.86 1.68 28.53
CA VAL A 307 6.48 2.11 28.24
C VAL A 307 6.06 3.21 29.22
N GLY A 308 5.50 4.31 28.71
CA GLY A 308 5.15 5.53 29.45
C GLY A 308 6.35 6.43 29.79
N GLY A 309 7.56 6.07 29.35
CA GLY A 309 8.78 6.86 29.56
C GLY A 309 9.26 7.53 28.28
N ALA A 310 10.07 8.57 28.44
CA ALA A 310 10.81 9.20 27.34
C ALA A 310 12.31 9.18 27.61
N LYS A 311 13.11 9.07 26.55
CA LYS A 311 14.57 8.99 26.64
C LYS A 311 15.22 9.50 25.35
N ILE A 312 16.38 10.15 25.51
CA ILE A 312 17.26 10.50 24.40
C ILE A 312 18.11 9.29 24.05
N VAL A 313 18.13 8.92 22.77
CA VAL A 313 18.85 7.78 22.23
C VAL A 313 19.54 8.16 20.93
N GLU A 314 20.67 7.54 20.65
CA GLU A 314 21.35 7.64 19.37
C GLU A 314 21.25 6.31 18.64
N PHE A 315 20.98 6.36 17.35
CA PHE A 315 20.96 5.19 16.49
C PHE A 315 21.27 5.57 15.04
N LYS A 316 21.45 4.56 14.18
CA LYS A 316 21.60 4.77 12.74
C LYS A 316 20.27 4.57 12.04
N SER A 317 19.61 5.66 11.67
CA SER A 317 18.36 5.61 10.91
C SER A 317 18.63 5.05 9.51
N GLY A 318 17.86 4.03 9.11
CA GLY A 318 18.06 3.29 7.87
C GLY A 318 19.40 2.54 7.81
N GLY A 319 20.07 2.36 8.95
CA GLY A 319 21.42 1.79 9.03
C GLY A 319 22.55 2.69 8.52
N THR A 320 22.26 3.90 8.05
CA THR A 320 23.25 4.79 7.41
C THR A 320 23.48 6.08 8.17
N THR A 321 22.42 6.77 8.57
CA THR A 321 22.50 8.15 9.06
C THR A 321 22.47 8.16 10.59
N ASN A 322 23.51 8.71 11.22
CA ASN A 322 23.52 8.89 12.66
C ASN A 322 22.45 9.92 13.05
N VAL A 323 21.59 9.56 14.01
CA VAL A 323 20.55 10.44 14.53
C VAL A 323 20.58 10.43 16.06
N ALA A 324 20.26 11.58 16.67
CA ALA A 324 19.88 11.66 18.07
C ALA A 324 18.36 11.87 18.13
N ALA A 325 17.68 11.06 18.91
CA ALA A 325 16.23 11.07 19.00
C ALA A 325 15.76 11.17 20.44
N LEU A 326 14.79 12.04 20.70
CA LEU A 326 13.96 11.97 21.89
C LEU A 326 12.76 11.08 21.59
N ILE A 327 12.72 9.90 22.19
CA ILE A 327 11.66 8.91 21.98
C ILE A 327 10.78 8.81 23.22
N TYR A 328 9.47 8.93 23.04
CA TYR A 328 8.46 8.59 24.05
C TYR A 328 7.74 7.30 23.66
N ARG A 329 7.84 6.26 24.49
CA ARG A 329 7.22 4.96 24.21
C ARG A 329 5.82 4.90 24.80
N VAL A 330 4.84 4.67 23.94
CA VAL A 330 3.42 4.63 24.28
C VAL A 330 2.98 3.18 24.46
N ASN A 331 2.08 2.94 25.40
CA ASN A 331 1.37 1.67 25.46
C ASN A 331 0.31 1.66 24.36
N PRO A 332 0.39 0.77 23.36
CA PRO A 332 -0.50 0.84 22.21
C PRO A 332 -1.97 0.54 22.57
N GLU A 333 -2.22 -0.18 23.67
CA GLU A 333 -3.57 -0.42 24.21
C GLU A 333 -4.23 0.85 24.79
N ASP A 334 -3.44 1.88 25.10
CA ASP A 334 -3.95 3.17 25.57
C ASP A 334 -4.26 4.13 24.41
N THR A 335 -4.10 3.68 23.16
CA THR A 335 -4.32 4.47 21.94
C THR A 335 -5.61 4.05 21.25
N LYS A 336 -6.26 4.97 20.52
CA LYS A 336 -7.43 4.62 19.72
C LYS A 336 -7.00 3.83 18.48
N GLU A 337 -5.87 4.18 17.88
CA GLU A 337 -5.43 3.79 16.54
C GLU A 337 -4.79 2.41 16.55
N TYR A 338 -3.89 2.17 17.51
CA TYR A 338 -2.99 1.02 17.49
C TYR A 338 -3.30 -0.05 18.51
N LYS A 339 -4.42 0.05 19.24
CA LYS A 339 -4.92 -1.04 20.08
C LYS A 339 -5.13 -2.31 19.25
N LEU A 340 -4.92 -3.48 19.86
CA LEU A 340 -4.87 -4.75 19.15
C LEU A 340 -6.08 -5.02 18.24
N GLU A 341 -7.27 -4.64 18.69
CA GLU A 341 -8.53 -4.80 17.94
C GLU A 341 -8.47 -4.16 16.54
N ASN A 342 -7.80 -3.01 16.43
CA ASN A 342 -7.75 -2.20 15.22
C ASN A 342 -6.59 -2.59 14.31
N VAL A 343 -5.58 -3.29 14.84
CA VAL A 343 -4.39 -3.72 14.07
C VAL A 343 -4.28 -5.24 13.96
N ARG A 344 -5.33 -5.98 14.33
CA ARG A 344 -5.35 -7.45 14.35
C ARG A 344 -4.93 -8.06 13.01
N GLU A 345 -5.48 -7.56 11.91
CA GLU A 345 -5.15 -8.06 10.57
C GLU A 345 -3.66 -7.86 10.27
N ARG A 346 -3.11 -6.67 10.55
CA ARG A 346 -1.68 -6.38 10.41
C ARG A 346 -0.80 -7.30 11.28
N VAL A 347 -1.26 -7.64 12.49
CA VAL A 347 -0.56 -8.60 13.38
C VAL A 347 -0.52 -10.00 12.76
N ILE A 348 -1.65 -10.48 12.23
CA ILE A 348 -1.73 -11.79 11.58
C ILE A 348 -0.88 -11.82 10.30
N GLU A 349 -0.96 -10.76 9.49
CA GLU A 349 -0.14 -10.59 8.28
C GLU A 349 1.35 -10.64 8.61
N SER A 350 1.82 -9.82 9.55
CA SER A 350 3.21 -9.81 10.01
C SER A 350 3.67 -11.21 10.44
N ALA A 351 2.85 -11.92 11.22
CA ALA A 351 3.20 -13.21 11.77
C ALA A 351 3.20 -14.38 10.75
N LYS A 352 2.39 -14.29 9.68
CA LYS A 352 2.08 -15.46 8.83
C LYS A 352 2.28 -15.25 7.33
N TYR A 353 2.42 -14.02 6.84
CA TYR A 353 2.46 -13.76 5.40
C TYR A 353 3.67 -14.40 4.71
N GLU A 354 4.85 -14.39 5.34
CA GLU A 354 6.05 -15.00 4.74
C GLU A 354 5.88 -16.52 4.55
N GLU A 355 5.36 -17.23 5.56
CA GLU A 355 5.07 -18.66 5.48
C GLU A 355 4.04 -18.95 4.38
N PHE A 356 2.97 -18.14 4.34
CA PHE A 356 1.91 -18.24 3.34
C PHE A 356 2.43 -18.01 1.92
N ASP A 357 3.14 -16.90 1.68
CA ASP A 357 3.65 -16.52 0.36
C ASP A 357 4.65 -17.56 -0.16
N LYS A 358 5.48 -18.12 0.72
CA LYS A 358 6.36 -19.24 0.39
C LYS A 358 5.58 -20.47 -0.07
N GLU A 359 4.50 -20.86 0.62
CA GLU A 359 3.64 -21.97 0.21
C GLU A 359 3.01 -21.72 -1.18
N ILE A 360 2.54 -20.49 -1.43
CA ILE A 360 1.95 -20.11 -2.72
C ILE A 360 3.01 -20.13 -3.82
N LYS A 361 4.19 -19.53 -3.61
CA LYS A 361 5.32 -19.55 -4.55
C LYS A 361 5.76 -20.97 -4.90
N GLU A 362 5.83 -21.87 -3.92
CA GLU A 362 6.15 -23.29 -4.16
C GLU A 362 5.06 -24.00 -4.98
N TYR A 363 3.80 -23.65 -4.78
CA TYR A 363 2.70 -24.21 -5.57
C TYR A 363 2.67 -23.64 -6.99
N VAL A 364 2.94 -22.35 -7.17
CA VAL A 364 3.14 -21.71 -8.48
C VAL A 364 4.21 -22.45 -9.29
N LYS A 365 5.38 -22.74 -8.69
CA LYS A 365 6.47 -23.51 -9.33
C LYS A 365 6.03 -24.91 -9.78
N LYS A 366 5.01 -25.50 -9.14
CA LYS A 366 4.45 -26.80 -9.55
C LYS A 366 3.51 -26.63 -10.74
N ILE A 367 2.59 -25.67 -10.69
CA ILE A 367 1.67 -25.34 -11.80
C ILE A 367 2.44 -24.97 -13.06
N GLU A 368 3.52 -24.20 -12.90
CA GLU A 368 4.35 -23.68 -13.97
C GLU A 368 4.91 -24.76 -14.92
N LYS A 369 5.16 -25.98 -14.42
CA LYS A 369 5.77 -27.06 -15.21
C LYS A 369 4.92 -27.49 -16.41
N ASP A 370 3.60 -27.44 -16.25
CA ASP A 370 2.64 -27.86 -17.28
C ASP A 370 1.81 -26.69 -17.83
N PHE A 371 2.16 -25.46 -17.41
CA PHE A 371 1.54 -24.22 -17.87
C PHE A 371 1.98 -23.88 -19.30
N LYS A 372 1.01 -23.65 -20.18
CA LYS A 372 1.27 -23.33 -21.60
C LYS A 372 0.52 -22.09 -22.02
N ILE A 373 1.25 -21.10 -22.54
CA ILE A 373 0.65 -19.95 -23.24
C ILE A 373 0.71 -20.17 -24.74
N ASN A 374 -0.40 -19.90 -25.43
CA ASN A 374 -0.50 -19.98 -26.86
C ASN A 374 0.43 -18.96 -27.54
N LYS A 375 1.39 -19.45 -28.33
CA LYS A 375 2.37 -18.60 -29.05
C LYS A 375 1.72 -17.60 -30.02
N THR A 376 0.55 -17.91 -30.57
CA THR A 376 -0.18 -16.97 -31.44
C THR A 376 -0.74 -15.80 -30.64
N VAL A 377 -1.21 -16.06 -29.42
CA VAL A 377 -1.65 -14.99 -28.49
C VAL A 377 -0.46 -14.12 -28.12
N LEU A 378 0.65 -14.68 -27.65
CA LEU A 378 1.85 -13.91 -27.30
C LEU A 378 2.35 -13.01 -28.43
N ARG A 379 2.28 -13.49 -29.70
CA ARG A 379 2.71 -12.72 -30.87
C ARG A 379 1.75 -11.59 -31.25
N ARG A 380 0.46 -11.71 -30.96
CA ARG A 380 -0.58 -10.79 -31.46
C ARG A 380 -1.16 -9.87 -30.40
N CYS A 381 -1.19 -10.32 -29.16
CA CYS A 381 -1.71 -9.62 -27.99
C CYS A 381 -0.51 -9.12 -27.18
N THR A 382 0.22 -8.15 -27.74
CA THR A 382 1.43 -7.59 -27.12
C THR A 382 1.10 -6.34 -26.31
N PRO A 383 1.91 -5.99 -25.29
CA PRO A 383 1.78 -4.73 -24.56
C PRO A 383 1.72 -3.49 -25.47
N LYS A 384 2.58 -3.42 -26.49
CA LYS A 384 2.59 -2.31 -27.46
C LYS A 384 1.32 -2.24 -28.32
N GLN A 385 0.73 -3.39 -28.64
CA GLN A 385 -0.53 -3.41 -29.37
C GLN A 385 -1.68 -2.94 -28.47
N LEU A 386 -1.69 -3.36 -27.21
CA LEU A 386 -2.64 -2.89 -26.21
C LEU A 386 -2.58 -1.37 -26.04
N GLU A 387 -1.39 -0.79 -25.88
CA GLU A 387 -1.22 0.67 -25.77
C GLU A 387 -1.78 1.41 -27.00
N LYS A 388 -1.52 0.89 -28.21
CA LYS A 388 -2.10 1.45 -29.44
C LYS A 388 -3.63 1.39 -29.44
N ASP A 389 -4.21 0.36 -28.85
CA ASP A 389 -5.66 0.20 -28.79
C ASP A 389 -6.29 1.12 -27.74
N ILE A 390 -5.62 1.35 -26.60
CA ILE A 390 -5.99 2.36 -25.60
C ILE A 390 -6.02 3.77 -26.24
N ASN A 391 -4.94 4.14 -26.94
CA ASN A 391 -4.78 5.47 -27.53
C ASN A 391 -5.73 5.79 -28.70
N LYS A 392 -6.52 4.82 -29.19
CA LYS A 392 -7.53 5.07 -30.23
C LYS A 392 -8.81 5.73 -29.69
N GLN A 393 -8.99 5.75 -28.36
CA GLN A 393 -10.12 6.41 -27.71
C GLN A 393 -9.78 7.80 -27.13
N SER A 394 -8.49 8.16 -27.12
CA SER A 394 -7.96 9.44 -26.59
C SER A 394 -8.13 10.62 -27.53
#